data_AF-A0A377F8M1-F1
#
_entry.id   AF-A0A377F8M1-F1
#
_cell.length_a   1.000
_cell.length_b   1.000
_cell.length_c   1.000
_cell.angle_alpha   90.00
_cell.angle_beta   90.00
_cell.angle_gamma   90.00
#
_symmetry.space_group_name_H-M   'P 1'
#
loop_
_entity.id
_entity.type
_entity.pdbx_description
1 polymer ?
#
loop_
_entity_poly.entity_id
_entity_poly.type
_entity_poly.pdbx_seq_one_letter_code
_entity_poly.pdbx_strand_id
1 'polypeptide(L)'
;MVSFHLNQSLSSLFSLDLSLVSQQFLSLEFAQVLDKMAYLTIWQGDEVQRRVKGVVTWFELGENDKNQMLYSMKVHPPLWRAGLRQNFRIFQNEDIKSILGTMLQENGVTEWSPLFSEPHPSREFCVQYGETDYDFLCRMAAEEGIFFYEEHAYKSTDQSLVLCDTVRHLPESFEIPWNPNTRTEVSTLCISQFRYSAQIRPSSVVTKDYTFKRPGWAGRFEQEGQHQDYEVLNDRTTTVKHDHRETVKNDQTVTIQEGNRLLTVEKGHKITGVLKGSLSEDVFQDRGTIAGSVHVDAVNNGGEGDGIQAYTAIKEILLAVEESKIALTPDGIQLQVGESTVIRLSKDGITIVGGSVFIN
;
A
#
# COMPACT_ATOMS: atom_id res chain seq x y z
N MET A 1 41.27 -8.66 14.22
CA MET A 1 39.89 -8.59 14.76
C MET A 1 39.46 -10.00 15.11
N VAL A 2 38.94 -10.20 16.31
CA VAL A 2 38.44 -11.50 16.79
C VAL A 2 36.98 -11.68 16.41
N SER A 3 36.17 -10.66 16.66
CA SER A 3 34.75 -10.64 16.29
C SER A 3 34.24 -9.21 16.17
N PHE A 4 33.12 -9.03 15.48
CA PHE A 4 32.38 -7.79 15.45
C PHE A 4 30.88 -8.04 15.43
N HIS A 5 30.12 -7.09 15.93
CA HIS A 5 28.66 -7.05 15.80
C HIS A 5 28.23 -5.63 15.41
N LEU A 6 27.51 -5.52 14.29
CA LEU A 6 26.99 -4.25 13.79
C LEU A 6 25.47 -4.26 13.84
N ASN A 7 24.89 -3.30 14.56
CA ASN A 7 23.44 -3.08 14.62
C ASN A 7 23.09 -1.76 13.92
N GLN A 8 22.13 -1.82 13.01
CA GLN A 8 21.66 -0.69 12.21
C GLN A 8 20.15 -0.79 11.94
N SER A 9 19.49 0.37 11.95
CA SER A 9 18.11 0.54 11.56
C SER A 9 17.88 1.96 11.03
N LEU A 10 16.77 2.15 10.30
CA LEU A 10 16.33 3.49 9.94
C LEU A 10 15.99 4.28 11.21
N SER A 11 16.30 5.58 11.19
CA SER A 11 16.05 6.53 12.27
C SER A 11 16.68 6.14 13.61
N SER A 12 17.82 5.43 13.58
CA SER A 12 18.59 5.10 14.78
C SER A 12 20.08 5.16 14.49
N LEU A 13 20.87 5.51 15.51
CA LEU A 13 22.32 5.50 15.39
C LEU A 13 22.84 4.06 15.39
N PHE A 14 23.72 3.74 14.45
CA PHE A 14 24.34 2.41 14.44
C PHE A 14 25.22 2.21 15.67
N SER A 15 25.39 0.95 16.07
CA SER A 15 26.39 0.54 17.05
C SER A 15 27.24 -0.58 16.48
N LEU A 16 28.57 -0.39 16.52
CA LEU A 16 29.56 -1.38 16.11
C LEU A 16 30.39 -1.78 17.32
N ASP A 17 30.13 -2.98 17.83
CA ASP A 17 30.91 -3.61 18.88
C ASP A 17 32.06 -4.41 18.25
N LEU A 18 33.30 -4.18 18.70
CA LEU A 18 34.50 -4.81 18.18
C LEU A 18 35.29 -5.49 19.31
N SER A 19 35.70 -6.74 19.06
CA SER A 19 36.72 -7.45 19.83
C SER A 19 37.99 -7.58 18.99
N LEU A 20 39.10 -7.04 19.49
CA LEU A 20 40.35 -6.89 18.73
C LEU A 20 41.52 -7.48 19.51
N VAL A 21 42.50 -8.00 18.78
CA VAL A 21 43.76 -8.44 19.36
C VAL A 21 44.91 -7.79 18.60
N SER A 22 45.94 -7.35 19.33
CA SER A 22 47.13 -6.73 18.77
C SER A 22 48.40 -7.36 19.32
N GLN A 23 49.36 -7.65 18.45
CA GLN A 23 50.74 -8.06 18.80
C GLN A 23 51.70 -6.88 18.85
N GLN A 24 51.36 -5.77 18.19
CA GLN A 24 52.22 -4.60 18.04
C GLN A 24 51.93 -3.55 19.13
N PHE A 25 50.65 -3.35 19.41
CA PHE A 25 50.18 -2.41 20.41
C PHE A 25 49.81 -3.18 21.66
N LEU A 26 50.78 -3.37 22.54
CA LEU A 26 50.61 -4.08 23.82
C LEU A 26 50.19 -3.16 24.98
N SER A 27 50.23 -1.84 24.76
CA SER A 27 49.83 -0.82 25.71
C SER A 27 49.34 0.41 24.94
N LEU A 28 48.02 0.58 24.81
CA LEU A 28 47.40 1.79 24.26
C LEU A 28 46.80 2.62 25.39
N GLU A 29 47.02 3.93 25.34
CA GLU A 29 46.36 4.85 26.26
C GLU A 29 44.96 5.21 25.75
N PHE A 30 43.99 5.34 26.65
CA PHE A 30 42.60 5.67 26.29
C PHE A 30 42.48 6.91 25.42
N ALA A 31 43.26 7.96 25.70
CA ALA A 31 43.24 9.22 24.96
C ALA A 31 43.72 9.10 23.49
N GLN A 32 44.47 8.04 23.17
CA GLN A 32 44.91 7.76 21.80
C GLN A 32 43.80 7.15 20.95
N VAL A 33 42.75 6.60 21.58
CA VAL A 33 41.70 5.82 20.91
C VAL A 33 40.33 6.48 21.02
N LEU A 34 39.93 6.89 22.23
CA LEU A 34 38.64 7.52 22.47
C LEU A 34 38.48 8.80 21.64
N ASP A 35 37.27 9.02 21.14
CA ASP A 35 36.89 10.15 20.29
C ASP A 35 37.63 10.23 18.94
N LYS A 36 38.43 9.20 18.59
CA LYS A 36 39.06 9.08 17.27
C LYS A 36 38.16 8.34 16.30
N MET A 37 38.36 8.58 15.01
CA MET A 37 37.67 7.85 13.95
C MET A 37 38.24 6.43 13.83
N ALA A 38 37.36 5.45 13.82
CA ALA A 38 37.65 4.05 13.55
C ALA A 38 37.03 3.65 12.20
N TYR A 39 37.72 2.73 11.53
CA TYR A 39 37.33 2.21 10.21
C TYR A 39 37.38 0.68 10.26
N LEU A 40 36.24 0.04 10.06
CA LEU A 40 36.16 -1.40 9.83
C LEU A 40 35.97 -1.66 8.33
N THR A 41 36.90 -2.37 7.72
CA THR A 41 36.75 -2.88 6.35
C THR A 41 36.52 -4.38 6.38
N ILE A 42 35.42 -4.82 5.80
CA ILE A 42 35.03 -6.22 5.66
C ILE A 42 35.45 -6.68 4.27
N TRP A 43 36.20 -7.78 4.22
CA TRP A 43 36.77 -8.34 3.00
C TRP A 43 36.23 -9.74 2.74
N GLN A 44 36.10 -10.10 1.47
CA GLN A 44 35.90 -11.48 1.02
C GLN A 44 36.95 -11.77 -0.05
N GLY A 45 37.93 -12.60 0.28
CA GLY A 45 39.15 -12.71 -0.53
C GLY A 45 39.84 -11.34 -0.62
N ASP A 46 40.13 -10.90 -1.85
CA ASP A 46 40.75 -9.60 -2.14
C ASP A 46 39.73 -8.47 -2.38
N GLU A 47 38.43 -8.76 -2.31
CA GLU A 47 37.37 -7.78 -2.57
C GLU A 47 36.84 -7.15 -1.28
N VAL A 48 36.74 -5.82 -1.27
CA VAL A 48 36.09 -5.08 -0.18
C VAL A 48 34.58 -5.24 -0.29
N GLN A 49 33.98 -5.90 0.68
CA GLN A 49 32.54 -6.08 0.76
C GLN A 49 31.85 -4.90 1.43
N ARG A 50 32.47 -4.32 2.46
CA ARG A 50 31.87 -3.22 3.22
C ARG A 50 32.91 -2.39 3.96
N ARG A 51 32.60 -1.10 4.15
CA ARG A 51 33.31 -0.21 5.06
C ARG A 51 32.33 0.39 6.07
N VAL A 52 32.75 0.50 7.32
CA VAL A 52 32.00 1.17 8.39
C VAL A 52 32.94 2.18 9.04
N LYS A 53 32.52 3.44 9.10
CA LYS A 53 33.26 4.54 9.71
C LYS A 53 32.47 5.09 10.88
N GLY A 54 33.15 5.34 11.99
CA GLY A 54 32.53 6.01 13.12
C GLY A 54 33.56 6.49 14.13
N VAL A 55 33.06 6.99 15.25
CA VAL A 55 33.86 7.49 16.36
C VAL A 55 33.94 6.42 17.44
N VAL A 56 35.11 6.20 18.03
CA VAL A 56 35.25 5.32 19.19
C VAL A 56 34.69 6.03 20.42
N THR A 57 33.61 5.49 20.95
CA THR A 57 32.85 6.03 22.08
C THR A 57 33.13 5.33 23.41
N TRP A 58 33.67 4.11 23.32
CA TRP A 58 34.06 3.31 24.47
C TRP A 58 35.23 2.41 24.06
N PHE A 59 36.20 2.25 24.96
CA PHE A 59 37.39 1.45 24.75
C PHE A 59 37.79 0.77 26.06
N GLU A 60 38.17 -0.49 25.98
CA GLU A 60 38.54 -1.32 27.12
C GLU A 60 39.80 -2.13 26.83
N LEU A 61 40.65 -2.20 27.85
CA LEU A 61 41.85 -3.04 27.90
C LEU A 61 41.46 -4.39 28.50
N GLY A 62 41.60 -5.46 27.73
CA GLY A 62 41.36 -6.83 28.17
C GLY A 62 42.62 -7.50 28.73
N GLU A 63 42.68 -8.81 28.57
CA GLU A 63 43.82 -9.62 29.00
C GLU A 63 45.04 -9.47 28.07
N ASN A 64 46.23 -9.62 28.66
CA ASN A 64 47.52 -9.67 27.96
C ASN A 64 48.17 -11.03 28.22
N ASP A 65 48.35 -11.85 27.18
CA ASP A 65 48.96 -13.18 27.27
C ASP A 65 50.50 -13.16 27.09
N LYS A 66 51.09 -11.95 27.05
CA LYS A 66 52.50 -11.62 26.76
C LYS A 66 52.90 -11.67 25.28
N ASN A 67 52.07 -12.23 24.40
CA ASN A 67 52.27 -12.18 22.96
C ASN A 67 51.28 -11.22 22.28
N GLN A 68 50.09 -11.09 22.87
CA GLN A 68 48.93 -10.43 22.33
C GLN A 68 48.17 -9.71 23.43
N MET A 69 47.65 -8.53 23.08
CA MET A 69 46.75 -7.74 23.94
C MET A 69 45.35 -7.76 23.36
N LEU A 70 44.36 -8.12 24.19
CA LEU A 70 42.95 -8.06 23.86
C LEU A 70 42.40 -6.66 24.13
N TYR A 71 41.57 -6.16 23.21
CA TYR A 71 40.85 -4.89 23.33
C TYR A 71 39.39 -5.10 22.97
N SER A 72 38.53 -4.29 23.60
CA SER A 72 37.14 -4.15 23.17
C SER A 72 36.81 -2.68 22.92
N MET A 73 36.02 -2.40 21.90
CA MET A 73 35.63 -1.02 21.58
C MET A 73 34.21 -0.93 21.02
N LYS A 74 33.55 0.20 21.27
CA LYS A 74 32.27 0.55 20.65
C LYS A 74 32.42 1.76 19.76
N VAL A 75 31.95 1.62 18.53
CA VAL A 75 32.00 2.64 17.49
C VAL A 75 30.58 3.06 17.12
N HIS A 76 30.34 4.36 17.08
CA HIS A 76 29.04 4.96 16.75
C HIS A 76 29.21 6.02 15.65
N PRO A 77 28.13 6.45 14.96
CA PRO A 77 28.22 7.57 14.02
C PRO A 77 28.62 8.86 14.73
N PRO A 78 29.21 9.85 14.03
CA PRO A 78 29.54 11.15 14.62
C PRO A 78 28.34 11.84 15.30
N LEU A 79 27.13 11.63 14.77
CA LEU A 79 25.87 12.14 15.34
C LEU A 79 25.61 11.68 16.78
N TRP A 80 26.24 10.59 17.24
CA TRP A 80 26.12 10.12 18.63
C TRP A 80 26.49 11.18 19.67
N ARG A 81 27.42 12.09 19.35
CA ARG A 81 27.79 13.18 20.27
C ARG A 81 26.61 14.11 20.59
N ALA A 82 25.61 14.20 19.72
CA ALA A 82 24.38 14.96 19.96
C ALA A 82 23.56 14.43 21.14
N GLY A 83 23.75 13.16 21.54
CA GLY A 83 23.14 12.58 22.74
C GLY A 83 23.85 12.96 24.05
N LEU A 84 25.03 13.58 23.99
CA LEU A 84 25.80 14.00 25.17
C LEU A 84 25.55 15.44 25.59
N ARG A 85 24.86 16.22 24.75
CA ARG A 85 24.61 17.65 24.96
C ARG A 85 23.12 17.91 25.06
N GLN A 86 22.73 18.69 26.07
CA GLN A 86 21.37 19.15 26.32
C GLN A 86 21.34 20.67 26.24
N ASN A 87 20.30 21.25 25.60
CA ASN A 87 20.20 22.69 25.40
C ASN A 87 18.78 23.23 25.66
N PHE A 88 18.71 24.55 25.79
CA PHE A 88 17.47 25.35 25.80
C PHE A 88 17.61 26.45 24.75
N ARG A 89 16.82 26.39 23.68
CA ARG A 89 16.90 27.39 22.60
C ARG A 89 15.58 27.50 21.83
N ILE A 90 15.43 28.62 21.15
CA ILE A 90 14.27 28.95 20.32
C ILE A 90 14.74 29.08 18.88
N PHE A 91 14.01 28.45 17.96
CA PHE A 91 14.04 28.68 16.52
C PHE A 91 12.77 29.44 16.13
N GLN A 92 12.91 30.55 15.40
CA GLN A 92 11.78 31.38 14.97
C GLN A 92 11.83 31.57 13.47
N ASN A 93 10.71 31.28 12.79
CA ASN A 93 10.58 31.38 11.33
C ASN A 93 11.63 30.55 10.57
N GLU A 94 12.02 29.40 11.12
CA GLU A 94 12.98 28.47 10.51
C GLU A 94 12.24 27.25 9.97
N ASP A 95 12.70 26.74 8.82
CA ASP A 95 12.24 25.46 8.29
C ASP A 95 13.00 24.27 8.93
N ILE A 96 12.47 23.07 8.72
CA ILE A 96 13.05 21.85 9.28
C ILE A 96 14.50 21.63 8.83
N LYS A 97 14.83 21.98 7.57
CA LYS A 97 16.18 21.79 7.04
C LYS A 97 17.18 22.68 7.78
N SER A 98 16.84 23.93 8.04
CA SER A 98 17.67 24.86 8.82
C SER A 98 17.84 24.41 10.27
N ILE A 99 16.75 23.97 10.91
CA ILE A 99 16.77 23.49 12.31
C ILE A 99 17.68 22.26 12.42
N LEU A 100 17.45 21.24 11.59
CA LEU A 100 18.25 20.01 11.59
C LEU A 100 19.70 20.29 11.20
N GLY A 101 19.94 21.14 10.20
CA GLY A 101 21.27 21.57 9.80
C GLY A 101 22.06 22.23 10.94
N THR A 102 21.41 23.05 11.76
CA THR A 102 22.02 23.64 12.95
C THR A 102 22.43 22.57 13.95
N MET A 103 21.56 21.58 14.22
CA MET A 103 21.86 20.47 15.13
C MET A 103 23.05 19.64 14.65
N LEU A 104 23.10 19.34 13.35
CA LEU A 104 24.18 18.57 12.73
C LEU A 104 25.51 19.34 12.77
N GLN A 105 25.49 20.61 12.38
CA GLN A 105 26.69 21.46 12.34
C GLN A 105 27.32 21.60 13.74
N GLU A 106 26.52 21.90 14.76
CA GLU A 106 27.01 22.06 16.13
C GLU A 106 27.59 20.78 16.73
N ASN A 107 27.14 19.61 16.26
CA ASN A 107 27.62 18.31 16.69
C ASN A 107 28.73 17.74 15.78
N GLY A 108 29.24 18.55 14.86
CA GLY A 108 30.37 18.17 13.98
C GLY A 108 30.00 17.18 12.89
N VAL A 109 28.71 17.06 12.53
CA VAL A 109 28.23 16.28 11.39
C VAL A 109 28.18 17.19 10.17
N THR A 110 29.25 17.19 9.38
CA THR A 110 29.39 18.09 8.22
C THR A 110 28.90 17.46 6.92
N GLU A 111 28.99 16.14 6.79
CA GLU A 111 28.58 15.41 5.60
C GLU A 111 27.16 14.86 5.77
N TRP A 112 26.18 15.56 5.21
CA TRP A 112 24.79 15.13 5.24
C TRP A 112 23.98 15.63 4.05
N SER A 113 22.92 14.89 3.73
CA SER A 113 22.05 15.13 2.56
C SER A 113 20.58 15.28 2.97
N PRO A 114 19.96 16.46 2.80
CA PRO A 114 18.52 16.64 2.94
C PRO A 114 17.81 16.31 1.63
N LEU A 115 17.22 15.11 1.54
CA LEU A 115 16.47 14.64 0.38
C LEU A 115 14.96 14.68 0.69
N PHE A 116 14.42 15.89 0.73
CA PHE A 116 13.01 16.15 1.01
C PHE A 116 12.24 16.38 -0.30
N SER A 117 11.15 15.64 -0.49
CA SER A 117 10.30 15.66 -1.67
C SER A 117 9.00 16.43 -1.42
N GLU A 118 8.57 16.48 -0.17
CA GLU A 118 7.37 17.18 0.27
C GLU A 118 7.70 18.61 0.76
N PRO A 119 6.73 19.54 0.71
CA PRO A 119 6.91 20.86 1.29
C PRO A 119 6.96 20.81 2.82
N HIS A 120 8.05 21.31 3.40
CA HIS A 120 8.20 21.49 4.86
C HIS A 120 8.18 22.99 5.20
N PRO A 121 7.02 23.57 5.53
CA PRO A 121 6.91 25.00 5.78
C PRO A 121 7.66 25.42 7.04
N SER A 122 8.18 26.66 7.04
CA SER A 122 8.83 27.25 8.20
C SER A 122 7.88 27.30 9.41
N ARG A 123 8.44 27.01 10.58
CA ARG A 123 7.72 27.06 11.85
C ARG A 123 7.83 28.46 12.45
N GLU A 124 6.70 29.06 12.79
CA GLU A 124 6.66 30.39 13.43
C GLU A 124 7.45 30.38 14.75
N PHE A 125 7.33 29.30 15.53
CA PHE A 125 8.00 29.14 16.81
C PHE A 125 8.27 27.65 17.11
N CYS A 126 9.53 27.29 17.37
CA CYS A 126 9.94 25.95 17.75
C CYS A 126 10.97 26.03 18.88
N VAL A 127 10.85 25.15 19.87
CA VAL A 127 11.71 25.18 21.06
C VAL A 127 12.35 23.81 21.26
N GLN A 128 13.65 23.81 21.52
CA GLN A 128 14.34 22.70 22.20
C GLN A 128 14.34 23.03 23.68
N TYR A 129 13.64 22.23 24.49
CA TYR A 129 13.44 22.55 25.91
C TYR A 129 13.97 21.45 26.81
N GLY A 130 15.26 21.52 27.16
CA GLY A 130 15.84 20.58 28.11
C GLY A 130 15.87 19.13 27.59
N GLU A 131 15.95 18.95 26.29
CA GLU A 131 16.16 17.64 25.64
C GLU A 131 17.55 17.63 24.98
N THR A 132 18.11 16.45 24.74
CA THR A 132 19.41 16.35 24.05
C THR A 132 19.30 16.84 22.60
N ASP A 133 20.41 17.24 21.99
CA ASP A 133 20.38 17.63 20.56
C ASP A 133 19.93 16.46 19.68
N TYR A 134 20.25 15.21 20.07
CA TYR A 134 19.78 14.01 19.39
C TYR A 134 18.26 13.79 19.55
N ASP A 135 17.74 13.89 20.77
CA ASP A 135 16.29 13.72 21.01
C ASP A 135 15.48 14.78 20.29
N PHE A 136 15.96 16.03 20.29
CA PHE A 136 15.35 17.13 19.53
C PHE A 136 15.34 16.83 18.04
N LEU A 137 16.47 16.40 17.46
CA LEU A 137 16.56 16.03 16.05
C LEU A 137 15.59 14.90 15.70
N CYS A 138 15.54 13.84 16.52
CA CYS A 138 14.64 12.70 16.31
C CYS A 138 13.17 13.12 16.37
N ARG A 139 12.79 13.94 17.35
CA ARG A 139 11.43 14.45 17.50
C ARG A 139 11.04 15.32 16.30
N MET A 140 11.88 16.26 15.91
CA MET A 140 11.63 17.16 14.79
C MET A 140 11.54 16.41 13.45
N ALA A 141 12.40 15.42 13.23
CA ALA A 141 12.32 14.56 12.05
C ALA A 141 11.01 13.75 12.03
N ALA A 142 10.64 13.12 13.16
CA ALA A 142 9.41 12.33 13.24
C ALA A 142 8.13 13.16 13.03
N GLU A 143 8.07 14.39 13.56
CA GLU A 143 6.94 15.31 13.34
C GLU A 143 6.74 15.66 11.86
N GLU A 144 7.81 15.69 11.08
CA GLU A 144 7.81 16.02 9.65
C GLU A 144 7.78 14.77 8.76
N GLY A 145 7.68 13.57 9.33
CA GLY A 145 7.71 12.31 8.56
C GLY A 145 9.08 11.99 7.94
N ILE A 146 10.15 12.61 8.44
CA ILE A 146 11.52 12.41 7.99
C ILE A 146 12.12 11.22 8.74
N PHE A 147 12.73 10.30 8.00
CA PHE A 147 13.60 9.26 8.54
C PHE A 147 15.04 9.51 8.08
N PHE A 148 16.00 8.90 8.78
CA PHE A 148 17.42 9.07 8.45
C PHE A 148 18.18 7.75 8.48
N TYR A 149 19.28 7.70 7.75
CA TYR A 149 20.20 6.57 7.72
C TYR A 149 21.60 7.03 7.31
N GLU A 150 22.59 6.20 7.58
CA GLU A 150 23.98 6.44 7.18
C GLU A 150 24.22 5.79 5.82
N GLU A 151 24.55 6.60 4.80
CA GLU A 151 24.86 6.08 3.47
C GLU A 151 26.18 5.31 3.48
N HIS A 152 26.17 4.13 2.87
CA HIS A 152 27.35 3.29 2.83
C HIS A 152 28.42 3.85 1.89
N ALA A 153 29.65 3.98 2.41
CA ALA A 153 30.82 4.36 1.64
C ALA A 153 31.32 3.17 0.77
N TYR A 154 30.60 2.83 -0.30
CA TYR A 154 30.98 1.74 -1.22
C TYR A 154 32.28 2.05 -1.98
N LYS A 155 32.44 3.30 -2.42
CA LYS A 155 33.56 3.76 -3.28
C LYS A 155 34.62 4.57 -2.55
N SER A 156 34.33 5.07 -1.35
CA SER A 156 35.25 5.87 -0.53
C SER A 156 35.20 5.44 0.94
N THR A 157 35.84 6.20 1.82
CA THR A 157 35.68 6.10 3.28
C THR A 157 34.71 7.14 3.83
N ASP A 158 34.02 7.88 2.97
CA ASP A 158 33.14 8.96 3.39
C ASP A 158 31.74 8.41 3.61
N GLN A 159 31.35 8.40 4.88
CA GLN A 159 30.02 8.01 5.33
C GLN A 159 29.26 9.31 5.60
N SER A 160 28.07 9.44 5.02
CA SER A 160 27.22 10.63 5.11
C SER A 160 25.89 10.28 5.77
N LEU A 161 25.33 11.23 6.51
CA LEU A 161 24.00 11.10 7.05
C LEU A 161 22.97 11.55 6.01
N VAL A 162 22.03 10.69 5.65
CA VAL A 162 20.92 11.04 4.77
C VAL A 162 19.67 11.25 5.60
N LEU A 163 18.98 12.36 5.37
CA LEU A 163 17.65 12.62 5.90
C LEU A 163 16.67 12.71 4.73
N CYS A 164 15.59 11.92 4.76
CA CYS A 164 14.60 11.90 3.68
C CYS A 164 13.18 11.61 4.18
N ASP A 165 12.20 12.04 3.41
CA ASP A 165 10.76 11.93 3.69
C ASP A 165 10.06 10.88 2.80
N THR A 166 10.82 10.25 1.90
CA THR A 166 10.29 9.27 0.95
C THR A 166 11.26 8.13 0.70
N VAL A 167 10.70 6.95 0.51
CA VAL A 167 11.43 5.72 0.19
C VAL A 167 12.15 5.76 -1.16
N ARG A 168 11.83 6.74 -2.02
CA ARG A 168 12.45 6.89 -3.35
C ARG A 168 13.95 7.18 -3.31
N HIS A 169 14.42 7.72 -2.20
CA HIS A 169 15.84 8.04 -1.99
C HIS A 169 16.62 6.89 -1.35
N LEU A 170 15.96 5.79 -1.00
CA LEU A 170 16.65 4.59 -0.54
C LEU A 170 17.52 3.99 -1.66
N PRO A 171 18.63 3.30 -1.32
CA PRO A 171 19.46 2.63 -2.31
C PRO A 171 18.67 1.67 -3.22
N GLU A 172 19.12 1.52 -4.46
CA GLU A 172 18.49 0.59 -5.41
C GLU A 172 18.44 -0.84 -4.86
N SER A 173 17.35 -1.54 -5.16
CA SER A 173 17.20 -2.95 -4.82
C SER A 173 18.22 -3.79 -5.57
N PHE A 174 18.73 -4.82 -4.91
CA PHE A 174 19.61 -5.84 -5.51
C PHE A 174 19.02 -7.22 -5.31
N GLU A 175 19.43 -8.17 -6.14
CA GLU A 175 19.03 -9.57 -6.01
C GLU A 175 20.03 -10.34 -5.13
N ILE A 176 19.51 -11.13 -4.21
CA ILE A 176 20.30 -12.06 -3.38
C ILE A 176 19.58 -13.42 -3.34
N PRO A 177 20.26 -14.53 -3.67
CA PRO A 177 19.61 -15.83 -3.71
C PRO A 177 19.18 -16.27 -2.31
N TRP A 178 18.04 -16.97 -2.22
CA TRP A 178 17.61 -17.65 -1.00
C TRP A 178 18.05 -19.12 -1.03
N ASN A 179 18.80 -19.55 -0.01
CA ASN A 179 19.22 -20.92 0.15
C ASN A 179 19.07 -21.36 1.62
N PRO A 180 17.99 -22.08 1.98
CA PRO A 180 17.76 -22.55 3.35
C PRO A 180 18.66 -23.73 3.75
N ASN A 181 19.42 -24.31 2.81
CA ASN A 181 20.29 -25.44 3.09
C ASN A 181 21.64 -24.98 3.66
N THR A 182 21.73 -24.91 4.99
CA THR A 182 22.96 -24.54 5.70
C THR A 182 23.93 -25.72 5.93
N ARG A 183 23.63 -26.90 5.39
CA ARG A 183 24.43 -28.13 5.63
C ARG A 183 25.55 -28.34 4.62
N THR A 184 25.41 -27.78 3.42
CA THR A 184 26.44 -27.79 2.38
C THR A 184 27.18 -26.47 2.40
N GLU A 185 28.49 -26.49 2.19
CA GLU A 185 29.29 -25.27 2.07
C GLU A 185 28.71 -24.40 0.94
N VAL A 186 28.27 -23.19 1.28
CA VAL A 186 27.70 -22.24 0.32
C VAL A 186 28.80 -21.25 -0.04
N SER A 187 29.25 -21.26 -1.30
CA SER A 187 30.28 -20.33 -1.80
C SER A 187 29.71 -18.99 -2.25
N THR A 188 28.39 -18.89 -2.48
CA THR A 188 27.70 -17.67 -2.94
C THR A 188 26.99 -16.98 -1.80
N LEU A 189 27.07 -15.64 -1.72
CA LEU A 189 26.29 -14.83 -0.78
C LEU A 189 24.79 -15.12 -0.94
N CYS A 190 24.11 -15.53 0.13
CA CYS A 190 22.70 -15.91 0.10
C CYS A 190 21.97 -15.59 1.41
N ILE A 191 20.64 -15.47 1.35
CA ILE A 191 19.77 -15.47 2.53
C ILE A 191 19.47 -16.93 2.91
N SER A 192 19.78 -17.33 4.14
CA SER A 192 19.52 -18.70 4.63
C SER A 192 18.31 -18.82 5.54
N GLN A 193 17.84 -17.71 6.11
CA GLN A 193 16.67 -17.67 6.97
C GLN A 193 15.76 -16.51 6.58
N PHE A 194 14.46 -16.81 6.46
CA PHE A 194 13.41 -15.84 6.22
C PHE A 194 12.33 -16.02 7.29
N ARG A 195 11.83 -14.91 7.86
CA ARG A 195 10.75 -14.91 8.84
C ARG A 195 9.73 -13.86 8.44
N TYR A 196 8.46 -14.25 8.38
CA TYR A 196 7.33 -13.38 8.11
C TYR A 196 6.42 -13.33 9.33
N SER A 197 6.02 -12.13 9.74
CA SER A 197 5.14 -11.92 10.89
C SER A 197 4.25 -10.71 10.67
N ALA A 198 3.03 -10.74 11.22
CA ALA A 198 2.09 -9.62 11.20
C ALA A 198 1.70 -9.24 12.64
N GLN A 199 1.25 -7.99 12.83
CA GLN A 199 0.81 -7.47 14.12
C GLN A 199 -0.38 -6.54 13.94
N ILE A 200 -1.37 -6.63 14.84
CA ILE A 200 -2.53 -5.73 14.86
C ILE A 200 -2.06 -4.30 15.17
N ARG A 201 -2.56 -3.32 14.40
CA ARG A 201 -2.24 -1.89 14.53
C ARG A 201 -3.53 -1.05 14.39
N PRO A 202 -3.55 0.21 14.88
CA PRO A 202 -4.67 1.12 14.63
C PRO A 202 -4.95 1.26 13.13
N SER A 203 -6.22 1.19 12.74
CA SER A 203 -6.66 1.32 11.34
C SER A 203 -6.93 2.76 10.93
N SER A 204 -7.02 3.69 11.87
CA SER A 204 -7.15 5.12 11.60
C SER A 204 -6.58 5.98 12.72
N VAL A 205 -6.18 7.20 12.36
CA VAL A 205 -5.75 8.24 13.29
C VAL A 205 -6.52 9.52 12.97
N VAL A 206 -7.08 10.14 14.00
CA VAL A 206 -7.78 11.42 13.91
C VAL A 206 -7.10 12.41 14.84
N THR A 207 -6.63 13.52 14.30
CA THR A 207 -6.08 14.64 15.08
C THR A 207 -6.97 15.87 14.94
N LYS A 208 -6.95 16.72 15.96
CA LYS A 208 -7.68 17.98 15.96
C LYS A 208 -6.80 19.10 16.48
N ASP A 209 -6.86 20.24 15.80
CA ASP A 209 -6.16 21.46 16.18
C ASP A 209 -7.11 22.67 16.23
N TYR A 210 -6.66 23.75 16.86
CA TYR A 210 -7.38 25.00 17.01
C TYR A 210 -6.48 26.18 16.68
N THR A 211 -7.01 27.14 15.92
CA THR A 211 -6.34 28.44 15.72
C THR A 211 -7.27 29.58 16.11
N PHE A 212 -6.80 30.45 17.01
CA PHE A 212 -7.55 31.63 17.43
C PHE A 212 -7.82 32.60 16.26
N LYS A 213 -7.00 32.55 15.20
CA LYS A 213 -7.18 33.34 13.97
C LYS A 213 -8.43 32.90 13.18
N ARG A 214 -8.92 31.67 13.39
CA ARG A 214 -10.11 31.12 12.71
C ARG A 214 -10.86 30.12 13.60
N PRO A 215 -11.62 30.58 14.62
CA PRO A 215 -12.23 29.70 15.62
C PRO A 215 -13.23 28.65 15.09
N GLY A 216 -13.86 28.93 13.95
CA GLY A 216 -14.82 28.01 13.29
C GLY A 216 -14.18 26.99 12.35
N TRP A 217 -12.85 26.99 12.19
CA TRP A 217 -12.17 25.97 11.40
C TRP A 217 -12.23 24.62 12.11
N ALA A 218 -12.67 23.57 11.41
CA ALA A 218 -12.84 22.25 12.02
C ALA A 218 -11.52 21.69 12.58
N GLY A 219 -10.39 22.04 11.95
CA GLY A 219 -9.05 21.63 12.37
C GLY A 219 -8.88 20.12 12.51
N ARG A 220 -9.75 19.33 11.87
CA ARG A 220 -9.81 17.87 12.00
C ARG A 220 -9.10 17.23 10.81
N PHE A 221 -8.12 16.39 11.11
CA PHE A 221 -7.37 15.63 10.12
C PHE A 221 -7.56 14.15 10.41
N GLU A 222 -7.79 13.36 9.37
CA GLU A 222 -8.05 11.93 9.47
C GLU A 222 -7.22 11.20 8.43
N GLN A 223 -6.57 10.14 8.86
CA GLN A 223 -5.83 9.24 7.99
C GLN A 223 -6.27 7.81 8.28
N GLU A 224 -6.74 7.13 7.24
CA GLU A 224 -7.09 5.71 7.28
C GLU A 224 -5.91 4.87 6.79
N GLY A 225 -5.78 3.66 7.34
CA GLY A 225 -4.85 2.67 6.84
C GLY A 225 -5.18 2.26 5.41
N GLN A 226 -4.15 2.08 4.59
CA GLN A 226 -4.28 1.55 3.23
C GLN A 226 -4.41 0.01 3.29
N HIS A 227 -5.12 -0.58 2.31
CA HIS A 227 -5.29 -2.05 2.19
C HIS A 227 -5.97 -2.72 3.40
N GLN A 228 -7.16 -2.24 3.76
CA GLN A 228 -8.00 -2.85 4.80
C GLN A 228 -8.80 -4.04 4.24
N ASP A 229 -8.10 -5.13 3.94
CA ASP A 229 -8.77 -6.39 3.64
C ASP A 229 -9.47 -6.88 4.91
N TYR A 230 -10.78 -7.11 4.83
CA TYR A 230 -11.56 -7.70 5.92
C TYR A 230 -12.02 -9.10 5.51
N GLU A 231 -11.66 -10.10 6.31
CA GLU A 231 -12.16 -11.46 6.16
C GLU A 231 -13.26 -11.71 7.19
N VAL A 232 -14.45 -12.11 6.72
CA VAL A 232 -15.55 -12.56 7.58
C VAL A 232 -15.50 -14.08 7.61
N LEU A 233 -15.09 -14.66 8.74
CA LEU A 233 -14.91 -16.11 8.87
C LEU A 233 -16.23 -16.89 9.04
N ASN A 234 -17.29 -16.22 9.49
CA ASN A 234 -18.61 -16.84 9.73
C ASN A 234 -19.70 -15.99 9.07
N ASP A 235 -20.56 -15.37 9.86
CA ASP A 235 -21.69 -14.57 9.39
C ASP A 235 -21.45 -13.06 9.53
N ARG A 236 -22.15 -12.30 8.69
CA ARG A 236 -22.23 -10.84 8.80
C ARG A 236 -23.69 -10.41 8.69
N THR A 237 -24.20 -9.80 9.76
CA THR A 237 -25.52 -9.15 9.77
C THR A 237 -25.35 -7.64 9.87
N THR A 238 -26.04 -6.89 9.01
CA THR A 238 -26.05 -5.42 9.04
C THR A 238 -27.49 -4.92 9.14
N THR A 239 -27.77 -4.03 10.10
CA THR A 239 -29.07 -3.36 10.26
C THR A 239 -28.88 -1.85 10.17
N VAL A 240 -29.53 -1.23 9.18
CA VAL A 240 -29.51 0.23 8.98
C VAL A 240 -30.88 0.78 9.34
N LYS A 241 -30.95 1.65 10.36
CA LYS A 241 -32.22 2.16 10.91
C LYS A 241 -32.82 3.32 10.12
N HIS A 242 -32.03 3.97 9.28
CA HIS A 242 -32.44 5.11 8.47
C HIS A 242 -31.97 4.89 7.03
N ASP A 243 -30.84 5.49 6.63
CA ASP A 243 -30.35 5.44 5.25
C ASP A 243 -29.02 4.70 5.13
N HIS A 244 -28.87 3.94 4.04
CA HIS A 244 -27.60 3.40 3.59
C HIS A 244 -27.25 4.05 2.24
N ARG A 245 -26.02 4.55 2.11
CA ARG A 245 -25.47 5.07 0.86
C ARG A 245 -24.09 4.47 0.65
N GLU A 246 -23.88 3.88 -0.53
CA GLU A 246 -22.59 3.36 -0.99
C GLU A 246 -22.16 4.13 -2.24
N THR A 247 -20.85 4.36 -2.40
CA THR A 247 -20.29 5.01 -3.59
C THR A 247 -18.98 4.32 -3.95
N VAL A 248 -18.95 3.69 -5.12
CA VAL A 248 -17.76 3.02 -5.66
C VAL A 248 -17.22 3.85 -6.83
N LYS A 249 -15.98 4.31 -6.74
CA LYS A 249 -15.35 5.17 -7.77
C LYS A 249 -14.82 4.39 -8.97
N ASN A 250 -14.43 3.15 -8.74
CA ASN A 250 -13.89 2.24 -9.74
C ASN A 250 -14.86 1.06 -9.90
N ASP A 251 -14.34 -0.16 -9.87
CA ASP A 251 -15.14 -1.37 -10.11
C ASP A 251 -15.74 -1.94 -8.82
N GLN A 252 -16.93 -2.53 -8.95
CA GLN A 252 -17.56 -3.35 -7.91
C GLN A 252 -17.78 -4.75 -8.46
N THR A 253 -17.23 -5.77 -7.79
CA THR A 253 -17.44 -7.18 -8.13
C THR A 253 -18.10 -7.88 -6.95
N VAL A 254 -19.19 -8.61 -7.22
CA VAL A 254 -19.87 -9.44 -6.22
C VAL A 254 -19.98 -10.86 -6.76
N THR A 255 -19.36 -11.80 -6.06
CA THR A 255 -19.38 -13.23 -6.43
C THR A 255 -20.06 -14.03 -5.34
N ILE A 256 -21.09 -14.79 -5.71
CA ILE A 256 -21.73 -15.80 -4.85
C ILE A 256 -21.33 -17.16 -5.43
N GLN A 257 -20.43 -17.86 -4.76
CA GLN A 257 -19.93 -19.17 -5.25
C GLN A 257 -20.96 -20.28 -5.01
N GLU A 258 -21.62 -20.24 -3.85
CA GLU A 258 -22.63 -21.21 -3.45
C GLU A 258 -23.83 -20.48 -2.83
N GLY A 259 -25.04 -20.98 -3.09
CA GLY A 259 -26.28 -20.41 -2.56
C GLY A 259 -26.93 -19.37 -3.46
N ASN A 260 -27.75 -18.50 -2.85
CA ASN A 260 -28.69 -17.64 -3.56
C ASN A 260 -28.50 -16.16 -3.20
N ARG A 261 -28.80 -15.27 -4.14
CA ARG A 261 -28.99 -13.83 -3.88
C ARG A 261 -30.49 -13.52 -3.87
N LEU A 262 -31.02 -13.08 -2.73
CA LEU A 262 -32.39 -12.59 -2.59
C LEU A 262 -32.39 -11.07 -2.38
N LEU A 263 -33.22 -10.35 -3.13
CA LEU A 263 -33.44 -8.92 -2.97
C LEU A 263 -34.95 -8.66 -2.91
N THR A 264 -35.42 -8.16 -1.77
CA THR A 264 -36.83 -7.85 -1.54
C THR A 264 -37.00 -6.36 -1.24
N VAL A 265 -37.92 -5.71 -1.94
CA VAL A 265 -38.40 -4.36 -1.63
C VAL A 265 -39.85 -4.49 -1.20
N GLU A 266 -40.12 -4.43 0.11
CA GLU A 266 -41.48 -4.61 0.64
C GLU A 266 -42.41 -3.45 0.26
N LYS A 267 -41.86 -2.23 0.18
CA LYS A 267 -42.59 -1.03 -0.23
C LYS A 267 -41.66 -0.07 -0.97
N GLY A 268 -42.10 0.40 -2.14
CA GLY A 268 -41.36 1.37 -2.95
C GLY A 268 -40.98 0.82 -4.33
N HIS A 269 -39.87 1.30 -4.88
CA HIS A 269 -39.42 0.97 -6.22
C HIS A 269 -37.96 0.49 -6.20
N LYS A 270 -37.62 -0.44 -7.11
CA LYS A 270 -36.24 -0.77 -7.46
C LYS A 270 -35.93 -0.14 -8.82
N ILE A 271 -34.88 0.66 -8.87
CA ILE A 271 -34.40 1.29 -10.11
C ILE A 271 -32.98 0.80 -10.36
N THR A 272 -32.74 0.25 -11.56
CA THR A 272 -31.41 -0.12 -12.06
C THR A 272 -31.16 0.69 -13.32
N GLY A 273 -29.99 1.34 -13.43
CA GLY A 273 -29.67 2.18 -14.59
C GLY A 273 -28.20 2.11 -14.97
N VAL A 274 -27.94 2.05 -16.27
CA VAL A 274 -26.62 2.18 -16.89
C VAL A 274 -26.65 3.42 -17.77
N LEU A 275 -26.01 4.52 -17.33
CA LEU A 275 -26.06 5.80 -18.05
C LEU A 275 -25.15 5.82 -19.29
N LYS A 276 -24.10 4.99 -19.29
CA LYS A 276 -23.20 4.76 -20.43
C LYS A 276 -22.68 3.33 -20.38
N GLY A 277 -22.75 2.61 -21.50
CA GLY A 277 -22.36 1.21 -21.60
C GLY A 277 -23.54 0.29 -21.87
N SER A 278 -23.41 -0.99 -21.48
CA SER A 278 -24.39 -2.04 -21.73
C SER A 278 -24.80 -2.77 -20.44
N LEU A 279 -25.95 -3.45 -20.49
CA LEU A 279 -26.38 -4.43 -19.50
C LEU A 279 -26.44 -5.80 -20.20
N SER A 280 -25.83 -6.82 -19.62
CA SER A 280 -25.86 -8.21 -20.10
C SER A 280 -26.29 -9.14 -18.98
N GLU A 281 -27.09 -10.15 -19.32
CA GLU A 281 -27.54 -11.19 -18.39
C GLU A 281 -27.44 -12.55 -19.09
N ASP A 282 -26.58 -13.42 -18.57
CA ASP A 282 -26.44 -14.81 -19.02
C ASP A 282 -27.20 -15.73 -18.06
N VAL A 283 -28.31 -16.31 -18.52
CA VAL A 283 -29.20 -17.15 -17.70
C VAL A 283 -29.27 -18.55 -18.30
N PHE A 284 -28.89 -19.56 -17.52
CA PHE A 284 -28.73 -20.92 -18.03
C PHE A 284 -30.04 -21.70 -18.18
N GLN A 285 -30.97 -21.55 -17.23
CA GLN A 285 -32.21 -22.33 -17.20
C GLN A 285 -33.42 -21.50 -17.61
N ASP A 286 -33.88 -20.60 -16.75
CA ASP A 286 -35.11 -19.86 -16.96
C ASP A 286 -34.97 -18.39 -16.56
N ARG A 287 -35.56 -17.52 -17.39
CA ARG A 287 -35.71 -16.09 -17.12
C ARG A 287 -37.19 -15.75 -17.20
N GLY A 288 -37.83 -15.64 -16.03
CA GLY A 288 -39.24 -15.29 -15.91
C GLY A 288 -39.48 -13.81 -15.58
N THR A 289 -40.67 -13.31 -15.92
CA THR A 289 -41.17 -12.00 -15.46
C THR A 289 -42.67 -12.10 -15.22
N ILE A 290 -43.12 -11.67 -14.04
CA ILE A 290 -44.54 -11.59 -13.67
C ILE A 290 -44.81 -10.14 -13.27
N ALA A 291 -45.70 -9.47 -14.01
CA ALA A 291 -46.06 -8.08 -13.77
C ALA A 291 -47.50 -7.82 -14.26
N GLY A 292 -48.15 -6.79 -13.69
CA GLY A 292 -49.44 -6.32 -14.19
C GLY A 292 -49.35 -5.68 -15.58
N SER A 293 -48.18 -5.14 -15.93
CA SER A 293 -47.88 -4.59 -17.26
C SER A 293 -46.37 -4.65 -17.53
N VAL A 294 -45.98 -4.96 -18.77
CA VAL A 294 -44.57 -4.96 -19.21
C VAL A 294 -44.44 -4.03 -20.41
N HIS A 295 -43.47 -3.12 -20.37
CA HIS A 295 -43.14 -2.21 -21.47
C HIS A 295 -41.71 -2.51 -21.91
N VAL A 296 -41.52 -2.68 -23.23
CA VAL A 296 -40.20 -2.90 -23.84
C VAL A 296 -40.06 -1.91 -24.99
N ASP A 297 -39.25 -0.89 -24.77
CA ASP A 297 -39.02 0.18 -25.71
C ASP A 297 -37.56 0.19 -26.13
N ALA A 298 -37.30 -0.02 -27.42
CA ALA A 298 -35.99 0.20 -28.03
C ALA A 298 -36.01 1.52 -28.78
N VAL A 299 -35.98 2.61 -28.01
CA VAL A 299 -36.04 3.98 -28.52
C VAL A 299 -34.68 4.67 -28.35
N ASN A 300 -34.28 5.50 -29.32
CA ASN A 300 -33.07 6.28 -29.19
C ASN A 300 -33.33 7.49 -28.27
N ASN A 301 -33.11 7.30 -26.96
CA ASN A 301 -33.22 8.35 -25.94
C ASN A 301 -31.87 9.05 -25.70
N GLY A 302 -31.16 9.44 -26.77
CA GLY A 302 -29.89 10.19 -26.69
C GLY A 302 -28.64 9.32 -26.55
N GLY A 303 -28.70 8.05 -26.93
CA GLY A 303 -27.58 7.08 -26.90
C GLY A 303 -27.15 6.61 -28.30
N GLU A 304 -26.13 5.75 -28.36
CA GLU A 304 -25.50 5.25 -29.61
C GLU A 304 -26.12 3.93 -30.12
N GLY A 305 -27.45 3.84 -30.29
CA GLY A 305 -28.11 2.60 -30.71
C GLY A 305 -29.25 2.77 -31.73
N ASP A 306 -29.45 1.74 -32.55
CA ASP A 306 -30.42 1.70 -33.67
C ASP A 306 -31.86 1.36 -33.25
N GLY A 307 -32.11 1.10 -31.96
CA GLY A 307 -33.46 0.82 -31.44
C GLY A 307 -34.02 -0.56 -31.85
N ILE A 308 -33.15 -1.58 -31.96
CA ILE A 308 -33.55 -2.94 -32.37
C ILE A 308 -34.01 -3.77 -31.17
N GLN A 309 -35.17 -4.41 -31.30
CA GLN A 309 -35.59 -5.54 -30.45
C GLN A 309 -35.44 -6.84 -31.24
N ALA A 310 -34.53 -7.71 -30.80
CA ALA A 310 -34.24 -8.98 -31.48
C ALA A 310 -34.61 -10.17 -30.58
N TYR A 311 -35.28 -11.16 -31.17
CA TYR A 311 -35.62 -12.41 -30.53
C TYR A 311 -35.17 -13.56 -31.41
N THR A 312 -34.37 -14.47 -30.85
CA THR A 312 -33.88 -15.67 -31.54
C THR A 312 -34.12 -16.87 -30.64
N ALA A 313 -34.74 -17.92 -31.16
CA ALA A 313 -34.96 -19.16 -30.44
C ALA A 313 -34.66 -20.35 -31.35
N ILE A 314 -34.23 -21.46 -30.74
CA ILE A 314 -33.94 -22.71 -31.47
C ILE A 314 -35.19 -23.56 -31.74
N LYS A 315 -36.28 -23.30 -31.00
CA LYS A 315 -37.49 -24.12 -31.04
C LYS A 315 -38.73 -23.32 -31.43
N GLU A 316 -39.06 -22.28 -30.68
CA GLU A 316 -40.28 -21.51 -30.89
C GLU A 316 -40.14 -20.11 -30.29
N ILE A 317 -40.70 -19.10 -30.98
CA ILE A 317 -41.06 -17.81 -30.40
C ILE A 317 -42.59 -17.73 -30.45
N LEU A 318 -43.22 -17.60 -29.28
CA LEU A 318 -44.68 -17.60 -29.12
C LEU A 318 -45.13 -16.29 -28.45
N LEU A 319 -46.06 -15.59 -29.10
CA LEU A 319 -46.81 -14.47 -28.53
C LEU A 319 -48.27 -14.89 -28.45
N ALA A 320 -48.87 -14.87 -27.27
CA ALA A 320 -50.23 -15.35 -27.08
C ALA A 320 -51.05 -14.42 -26.18
N VAL A 321 -52.32 -14.26 -26.53
CA VAL A 321 -53.36 -13.61 -25.72
C VAL A 321 -54.56 -14.54 -25.74
N GLU A 322 -54.78 -15.25 -24.64
CA GLU A 322 -55.79 -16.33 -24.55
C GLU A 322 -55.65 -17.32 -25.73
N GLU A 323 -56.69 -17.49 -26.54
CA GLU A 323 -56.70 -18.40 -27.70
C GLU A 323 -56.00 -17.85 -28.94
N SER A 324 -55.72 -16.55 -28.98
CA SER A 324 -55.05 -15.92 -30.13
C SER A 324 -53.54 -15.99 -29.98
N LYS A 325 -52.83 -16.38 -31.04
CA LYS A 325 -51.37 -16.53 -30.98
C LYS A 325 -50.65 -16.26 -32.30
N ILE A 326 -49.41 -15.82 -32.15
CA ILE A 326 -48.39 -15.72 -33.20
C ILE A 326 -47.26 -16.68 -32.79
N ALA A 327 -46.99 -17.68 -33.62
CA ALA A 327 -45.94 -18.66 -33.37
C ALA A 327 -44.95 -18.67 -34.54
N LEU A 328 -43.66 -18.54 -34.24
CA LEU A 328 -42.57 -18.71 -35.19
C LEU A 328 -41.81 -19.99 -34.80
N THR A 329 -41.71 -20.93 -35.73
CA THR A 329 -40.96 -22.18 -35.57
C THR A 329 -39.99 -22.36 -36.73
N PRO A 330 -39.02 -23.29 -36.66
CA PRO A 330 -38.13 -23.60 -37.77
C PRO A 330 -38.85 -24.01 -39.07
N ASP A 331 -40.09 -24.49 -38.95
CA ASP A 331 -40.89 -25.00 -40.07
C ASP A 331 -41.78 -23.94 -40.72
N GLY A 332 -42.02 -22.81 -40.03
CA GLY A 332 -42.89 -21.75 -40.55
C GLY A 332 -43.39 -20.75 -39.52
N ILE A 333 -44.31 -19.89 -39.98
CA ILE A 333 -44.97 -18.85 -39.18
C ILE A 333 -46.46 -19.16 -39.13
N GLN A 334 -47.07 -19.15 -37.94
CA GLN A 334 -48.50 -19.29 -37.74
C GLN A 334 -49.11 -18.05 -37.08
N LEU A 335 -50.17 -17.52 -37.68
CA LEU A 335 -51.08 -16.54 -37.09
C LEU A 335 -52.42 -17.23 -36.81
N GLN A 336 -52.88 -17.22 -35.56
CA GLN A 336 -54.14 -17.84 -35.15
C GLN A 336 -55.00 -16.85 -34.37
N VAL A 337 -56.30 -16.80 -34.70
CA VAL A 337 -57.31 -16.01 -34.01
C VAL A 337 -58.45 -16.94 -33.58
N GLY A 338 -58.60 -17.14 -32.27
CA GLY A 338 -59.51 -18.14 -31.70
C GLY A 338 -59.18 -19.58 -32.15
N GLU A 339 -60.14 -20.50 -32.04
CA GLU A 339 -59.92 -21.91 -32.40
C GLU A 339 -59.94 -22.20 -33.91
N SER A 340 -60.61 -21.37 -34.72
CA SER A 340 -61.00 -21.75 -36.09
C SER A 340 -60.27 -21.01 -37.23
N THR A 341 -59.59 -19.90 -36.96
CA THR A 341 -58.98 -19.05 -38.00
C THR A 341 -57.47 -19.12 -37.92
N VAL A 342 -56.82 -19.66 -38.95
CA VAL A 342 -55.37 -19.89 -38.98
C VAL A 342 -54.78 -19.52 -40.34
N ILE A 343 -53.69 -18.74 -40.31
CA ILE A 343 -52.81 -18.50 -41.45
C ILE A 343 -51.47 -19.16 -41.15
N ARG A 344 -50.97 -19.99 -42.06
CA ARG A 344 -49.65 -20.64 -41.97
C ARG A 344 -48.80 -20.29 -43.18
N LEU A 345 -47.57 -19.88 -42.94
CA LEU A 345 -46.53 -19.69 -43.94
C LEU A 345 -45.46 -20.76 -43.70
N SER A 346 -45.21 -21.63 -44.67
CA SER A 346 -44.13 -22.62 -44.63
C SER A 346 -43.30 -22.57 -45.91
N LYS A 347 -42.28 -23.43 -46.00
CA LYS A 347 -41.49 -23.60 -47.23
C LYS A 347 -42.32 -24.09 -48.42
N ASP A 348 -43.44 -24.75 -48.16
CA ASP A 348 -44.32 -25.33 -49.16
C ASP A 348 -45.40 -24.35 -49.64
N GLY A 349 -45.53 -23.19 -49.00
CA GLY A 349 -46.45 -22.12 -49.39
C GLY A 349 -47.29 -21.55 -48.23
N ILE A 350 -48.39 -20.90 -48.58
CA ILE A 350 -49.30 -20.25 -47.62
C ILE A 350 -50.61 -21.05 -47.55
N THR A 351 -51.02 -21.43 -46.33
CA THR A 351 -52.32 -22.06 -46.06
C THR A 351 -53.19 -21.15 -45.22
N ILE A 352 -54.44 -20.94 -45.64
CA ILE A 352 -55.43 -20.16 -44.90
C ILE A 352 -56.62 -21.05 -44.60
N VAL A 353 -56.97 -21.20 -43.33
CA VAL A 353 -58.12 -21.96 -42.85
C VAL A 353 -59.03 -21.01 -42.07
N GLY A 354 -60.28 -20.86 -42.52
CA GLY A 354 -61.26 -19.97 -41.88
C GLY A 354 -62.57 -19.91 -42.65
N GLY A 355 -63.62 -19.38 -42.02
CA GLY A 355 -64.99 -19.37 -42.59
C GLY A 355 -65.18 -18.46 -43.80
N SER A 356 -64.32 -17.45 -44.00
CA SER A 356 -64.32 -16.59 -45.19
C SER A 356 -62.92 -16.03 -45.43
N VAL A 357 -62.42 -16.12 -46.67
CA VAL A 357 -61.12 -15.59 -47.09
C VAL A 357 -61.35 -14.63 -48.26
N PHE A 358 -61.00 -13.36 -48.08
CA PHE A 358 -61.06 -12.35 -49.13
C PHE A 358 -59.64 -12.04 -49.59
N ILE A 359 -59.33 -12.36 -50.86
CA ILE A 359 -58.08 -12.01 -51.52
C ILE A 359 -58.46 -10.97 -52.57
N ASN A 360 -57.98 -9.73 -52.42
CA ASN A 360 -58.19 -8.65 -53.40
C ASN A 360 -57.11 -8.67 -54.48
#